data_AF-A0A2E2MEC8-F1
#
_entry.id   AF-A0A2E2MEC8-F1
#
_cell.length_a   1.000
_cell.length_b   1.000
_cell.length_c   1.000
_cell.angle_alpha   90.00
_cell.angle_beta   90.00
_cell.angle_gamma   90.00
#
_symmetry.space_group_name_H-M   'P 1'
#
loop_
_entity.id
_entity.type
_entity.pdbx_description
1 polymer ?
#
loop_
_entity_poly.entity_id
_entity_poly.type
_entity_poly.pdbx_seq_one_letter_code
_entity_poly.pdbx_strand_id
1 'polypeptide(L)'
;MQAWRCWLRKTPMRISPEARAGHISVTSYFSTLNVPANSAFRRGFRSCFGEEEEPGVYSEVCYSQVHMFAGAVRQAGSDETDALLSALSGAVLKGPAGDLFLRLHVHGVLSKPIRLFGVLAALTTAISLSRHESRLNKRVKSLDETLKARRKIERAVQILAESRSLSETEAYKRIRERSMQSKESIASISDAIIAAHEI
;
A
#
# COMPACT_ATOMS: atom_id res chain seq x y z
N MET A 1 -24.00 -30.02 -3.08
CA MET A 1 -22.69 -29.42 -3.41
C MET A 1 -22.77 -28.84 -4.82
N GLN A 2 -22.77 -27.51 -4.94
CA GLN A 2 -22.94 -26.83 -6.23
C GLN A 2 -21.68 -27.05 -7.09
N ALA A 3 -21.86 -27.69 -8.23
CA ALA A 3 -20.79 -27.94 -9.20
C ALA A 3 -20.39 -26.60 -9.86
N TRP A 4 -19.13 -26.22 -9.66
CA TRP A 4 -18.48 -25.04 -10.22
C TRP A 4 -18.36 -25.18 -11.74
N ARG A 5 -19.35 -24.69 -12.48
CA ARG A 5 -19.42 -24.76 -13.94
C ARG A 5 -18.70 -23.58 -14.59
N CYS A 6 -17.38 -23.53 -14.57
CA CYS A 6 -16.69 -22.48 -15.33
C CYS A 6 -15.23 -22.81 -15.59
N TRP A 7 -14.91 -23.31 -16.80
CA TRP A 7 -13.90 -22.69 -17.67
C TRP A 7 -13.81 -23.44 -19.00
N LEU A 8 -13.60 -22.69 -20.09
CA LEU A 8 -13.58 -23.08 -21.51
C LEU A 8 -14.97 -23.39 -22.08
N ARG A 9 -15.51 -22.55 -22.98
CA ARG A 9 -16.75 -22.88 -23.71
C ARG A 9 -16.49 -23.71 -24.97
N LYS A 10 -15.22 -23.91 -25.36
CA LYS A 10 -14.87 -24.73 -26.53
C LYS A 10 -14.32 -26.14 -26.23
N THR A 11 -13.86 -26.44 -25.01
CA THR A 11 -13.14 -27.70 -24.73
C THR A 11 -13.81 -28.66 -23.72
N PRO A 12 -14.45 -28.23 -22.62
CA PRO A 12 -15.08 -29.07 -21.60
C PRO A 12 -16.60 -29.17 -21.70
N MET A 13 -17.28 -28.37 -22.55
CA MET A 13 -18.63 -28.78 -23.01
C MET A 13 -18.56 -29.98 -23.95
N ARG A 14 -17.36 -30.33 -24.45
CA ARG A 14 -17.07 -31.60 -25.12
C ARG A 14 -16.70 -32.74 -24.15
N ILE A 15 -16.55 -32.45 -22.85
CA ILE A 15 -16.18 -33.44 -21.82
C ILE A 15 -17.43 -33.78 -21.02
N SER A 16 -17.72 -35.08 -20.87
CA SER A 16 -18.92 -35.54 -20.18
C SER A 16 -18.97 -35.03 -18.72
N PRO A 17 -20.15 -34.92 -18.12
CA PRO A 17 -20.28 -34.57 -16.70
C PRO A 17 -19.47 -35.49 -15.77
N GLU A 18 -19.39 -36.80 -16.04
CA GLU A 18 -18.60 -37.72 -15.22
C GLU A 18 -17.09 -37.41 -15.34
N ALA A 19 -16.61 -37.16 -16.55
CA ALA A 19 -15.19 -36.88 -16.81
C ALA A 19 -14.73 -35.50 -16.31
N ARG A 20 -15.65 -34.64 -15.85
CA ARG A 20 -15.33 -33.36 -15.19
C ARG A 20 -15.44 -33.43 -13.67
N ALA A 21 -16.02 -34.48 -13.12
CA ALA A 21 -16.13 -34.64 -11.68
C ALA A 21 -14.73 -34.70 -11.06
N GLY A 22 -14.45 -33.81 -10.11
CA GLY A 22 -13.14 -33.71 -9.45
C GLY A 22 -12.14 -32.72 -10.09
N HIS A 23 -12.46 -32.12 -11.23
CA HIS A 23 -11.59 -31.07 -11.80
C HIS A 23 -11.68 -29.79 -10.98
N ILE A 24 -10.56 -29.40 -10.36
CA ILE A 24 -10.40 -28.11 -9.70
C ILE A 24 -9.76 -27.15 -10.71
N SER A 25 -10.43 -26.02 -10.96
CA SER A 25 -9.91 -24.95 -11.80
C SER A 25 -9.67 -23.71 -10.97
N VAL A 26 -8.54 -23.04 -11.21
CA VAL A 26 -8.17 -21.79 -10.53
C VAL A 26 -7.99 -20.72 -11.58
N THR A 27 -8.68 -19.60 -11.39
CA THR A 27 -8.64 -18.45 -12.28
C THR A 27 -8.99 -17.20 -11.47
N SER A 28 -8.62 -16.02 -11.97
CA SER A 28 -8.93 -14.75 -11.32
C SER A 28 -10.41 -14.35 -11.45
N TYR A 29 -11.17 -14.98 -12.35
CA TYR A 29 -12.59 -14.66 -12.54
C TYR A 29 -13.40 -15.85 -13.08
N PHE A 30 -14.63 -15.96 -12.57
CA PHE A 30 -15.65 -16.88 -13.06
C PHE A 30 -16.96 -16.13 -13.34
N SER A 31 -17.54 -16.30 -14.52
CA SER A 31 -18.82 -15.67 -14.87
C SER A 31 -20.00 -16.17 -14.03
N THR A 32 -19.83 -17.29 -13.34
CA THR A 32 -20.83 -17.87 -12.42
C THR A 32 -20.84 -17.23 -11.03
N LEU A 33 -19.96 -16.27 -10.73
CA LEU A 33 -19.93 -15.61 -9.43
C LEU A 33 -21.27 -14.92 -9.12
N ASN A 34 -21.85 -15.22 -7.96
CA ASN A 34 -23.12 -14.66 -7.53
C ASN A 34 -22.93 -13.33 -6.80
N VAL A 35 -22.45 -12.32 -7.52
CA VAL A 35 -22.31 -10.94 -7.01
C VAL A 35 -23.10 -9.97 -7.90
N PRO A 36 -23.75 -8.93 -7.34
CA PRO A 36 -24.57 -8.01 -8.13
C PRO A 36 -23.80 -7.32 -9.28
N ALA A 37 -22.54 -6.94 -9.02
CA ALA A 37 -21.66 -6.33 -10.01
C ALA A 37 -21.39 -7.26 -11.21
N ASN A 38 -21.23 -8.57 -10.96
CA ASN A 38 -21.05 -9.56 -12.01
C ASN A 38 -22.30 -9.74 -12.87
N SER A 39 -23.48 -9.74 -12.22
CA SER A 39 -24.74 -9.83 -12.95
C SER A 39 -24.94 -8.63 -13.88
N ALA A 40 -24.59 -7.42 -13.43
CA ALA A 40 -24.64 -6.21 -14.26
C ALA A 40 -23.64 -6.27 -15.42
N PHE A 41 -22.39 -6.65 -15.13
CA PHE A 41 -21.34 -6.82 -16.14
C PHE A 41 -21.73 -7.84 -17.22
N ARG A 42 -22.25 -9.01 -16.83
CA ARG A 42 -22.69 -10.04 -17.79
C ARG A 42 -23.83 -9.58 -18.68
N ARG A 43 -24.81 -8.84 -18.13
CA ARG A 43 -25.89 -8.26 -18.94
C ARG A 43 -25.34 -7.26 -19.96
N GLY A 44 -24.46 -6.35 -19.54
CA GLY A 44 -23.83 -5.39 -20.45
C GLY A 44 -22.96 -6.05 -21.51
N PHE A 45 -22.23 -7.10 -21.15
CA PHE A 45 -21.42 -7.86 -22.09
C PHE A 45 -22.29 -8.54 -23.16
N ARG A 46 -23.36 -9.22 -22.75
CA ARG A 46 -24.30 -9.88 -23.69
C ARG A 46 -25.03 -8.89 -24.60
N SER A 47 -25.41 -7.72 -24.09
CA SER A 47 -26.04 -6.70 -24.94
C SER A 47 -25.11 -6.17 -26.04
N CYS A 48 -23.79 -6.13 -25.78
CA CYS A 48 -22.82 -5.62 -26.76
C CYS A 48 -22.33 -6.69 -27.74
N PHE A 49 -22.21 -7.95 -27.29
CA PHE A 49 -21.52 -9.02 -28.04
C PHE A 49 -22.43 -10.20 -28.42
N GLY A 50 -23.68 -10.23 -27.96
CA GLY A 50 -24.66 -11.27 -28.23
C GLY A 50 -25.06 -12.07 -26.99
N GLU A 51 -26.33 -12.52 -26.93
CA GLU A 51 -26.88 -13.26 -25.78
C GLU A 51 -26.21 -14.61 -25.53
N GLU A 52 -25.67 -15.22 -26.57
CA GLU A 52 -24.93 -16.47 -26.46
C GLU A 52 -23.48 -16.29 -26.01
N GLU A 53 -22.97 -15.05 -25.87
CA GLU A 53 -21.59 -14.80 -25.44
C GLU A 53 -21.47 -14.68 -23.92
N GLU A 54 -20.31 -15.07 -23.37
CA GLU A 54 -20.04 -14.96 -21.93
C GLU A 54 -18.66 -14.35 -21.69
N PRO A 55 -18.52 -13.40 -20.75
CA PRO A 55 -17.24 -12.78 -20.48
C PRO A 55 -16.26 -13.78 -19.86
N GLY A 56 -15.01 -13.70 -20.28
CA GLY A 56 -13.89 -14.41 -19.69
C GLY A 56 -13.04 -13.52 -18.79
N VAL A 57 -11.92 -14.08 -18.28
CA VAL A 57 -10.95 -13.35 -17.44
C VAL A 57 -10.45 -12.07 -18.12
N TYR A 58 -10.13 -12.13 -19.42
CA TYR A 58 -9.62 -10.97 -20.13
C TYR A 58 -10.66 -9.85 -20.22
N SER A 59 -11.92 -10.20 -20.52
CA SER A 59 -13.02 -9.24 -20.60
C SER A 59 -13.28 -8.60 -19.23
N GLU A 60 -13.26 -9.40 -18.16
CA GLU A 60 -13.46 -8.89 -16.80
C GLU A 60 -12.32 -7.99 -16.35
N VAL A 61 -11.06 -8.39 -16.53
CA VAL A 61 -9.90 -7.59 -16.12
C VAL A 61 -9.86 -6.27 -16.88
N CYS A 62 -10.12 -6.28 -18.19
CA CYS A 62 -10.20 -5.05 -18.98
C CYS A 62 -11.33 -4.14 -18.50
N TYR A 63 -12.52 -4.70 -18.24
CA TYR A 63 -13.65 -3.95 -17.68
C TYR A 63 -13.26 -3.31 -16.34
N SER A 64 -12.75 -4.10 -15.40
CA SER A 64 -12.36 -3.63 -14.07
C SER A 64 -11.28 -2.55 -14.13
N GLN A 65 -10.25 -2.70 -14.98
CA GLN A 65 -9.18 -1.71 -15.14
C GLN A 65 -9.68 -0.39 -15.73
N VAL A 66 -10.51 -0.44 -16.77
CA VAL A 66 -11.08 0.77 -17.39
C VAL A 66 -12.01 1.50 -16.41
N HIS A 67 -12.85 0.77 -15.70
CA HIS A 67 -13.75 1.36 -14.70
C HIS A 67 -13.00 1.93 -13.49
N MET A 68 -11.91 1.29 -13.06
CA MET A 68 -11.03 1.79 -12.02
C MET A 68 -10.34 3.10 -12.45
N PHE A 69 -9.78 3.13 -13.66
CA PHE A 69 -9.17 4.34 -14.22
C PHE A 69 -10.17 5.48 -14.37
N ALA A 70 -11.34 5.20 -14.96
CA ALA A 70 -12.39 6.20 -15.12
C ALA A 70 -12.91 6.71 -13.76
N GLY A 71 -12.96 5.84 -12.75
CA GLY A 71 -13.27 6.23 -11.37
C GLY A 71 -12.23 7.19 -10.80
N ALA A 72 -10.95 6.88 -10.99
CA ALA A 72 -9.85 7.73 -10.56
C ALA A 72 -9.86 9.11 -11.24
N VAL A 73 -10.07 9.17 -12.56
CA VAL A 73 -10.19 10.44 -13.31
C VAL A 73 -11.34 11.27 -12.77
N ARG A 74 -12.52 10.67 -12.54
CA ARG A 74 -13.68 11.39 -11.98
C ARG A 74 -13.42 11.92 -10.57
N GLN A 75 -12.70 11.16 -9.74
CA GLN A 75 -12.38 11.55 -8.38
C GLN A 75 -11.30 12.63 -8.33
N ALA A 76 -10.28 12.51 -9.18
CA ALA A 76 -9.17 13.46 -9.27
C ALA A 76 -9.55 14.76 -10.00
N GLY A 77 -10.56 14.71 -10.89
CA GLY A 77 -10.88 15.81 -11.79
C GLY A 77 -9.78 16.10 -12.81
N SER A 78 -8.87 15.14 -13.03
CA SER A 78 -7.65 15.27 -13.83
C SER A 78 -7.20 13.89 -14.31
N ASP A 79 -6.48 13.86 -15.43
CA ASP A 79 -5.77 12.69 -15.96
C ASP A 79 -4.25 12.72 -15.67
N GLU A 80 -3.79 13.70 -14.88
CA GLU A 80 -2.41 13.78 -14.42
C GLU A 80 -2.02 12.60 -13.53
N THR A 81 -0.83 12.04 -13.80
CA THR A 81 -0.39 10.77 -13.20
C THR A 81 -0.40 10.81 -11.67
N ASP A 82 0.12 11.87 -11.07
CA ASP A 82 0.19 12.01 -9.61
C ASP A 82 -1.20 12.14 -8.98
N ALA A 83 -2.11 12.87 -9.63
CA ALA A 83 -3.49 13.03 -9.18
C ALA A 83 -4.25 11.68 -9.25
N LEU A 84 -4.03 10.92 -10.33
CA LEU A 84 -4.60 9.59 -10.49
C LEU A 84 -4.04 8.59 -9.47
N LEU A 85 -2.72 8.58 -9.24
CA LEU A 85 -2.11 7.72 -8.22
C LEU A 85 -2.62 8.05 -6.82
N SER A 86 -2.79 9.34 -6.51
CA SER A 86 -3.39 9.77 -5.26
C SER A 86 -4.83 9.28 -5.10
N ALA A 87 -5.66 9.44 -6.13
CA ALA A 87 -7.05 8.97 -6.13
C ALA A 87 -7.17 7.44 -6.04
N LEU A 88 -6.26 6.70 -6.69
CA LEU A 88 -6.20 5.24 -6.63
C LEU A 88 -5.68 4.71 -5.30
N SER A 89 -5.01 5.55 -4.50
CA SER A 89 -4.44 5.16 -3.21
C SER A 89 -5.55 4.84 -2.20
N GLY A 90 -5.74 3.55 -1.93
CA GLY A 90 -6.78 3.07 -1.01
C GLY A 90 -8.18 2.99 -1.63
N ALA A 91 -8.33 3.26 -2.93
CA ALA A 91 -9.60 3.09 -3.61
C ALA A 91 -9.97 1.61 -3.75
N VAL A 92 -11.25 1.31 -3.52
CA VAL A 92 -11.83 -0.02 -3.72
C VAL A 92 -12.88 0.06 -4.83
N LEU A 93 -12.63 -0.63 -5.94
CA LEU A 93 -13.61 -0.85 -6.99
C LEU A 93 -14.45 -2.07 -6.65
N LYS A 94 -15.78 -1.92 -6.69
CA LYS A 94 -16.72 -3.06 -6.65
C LYS A 94 -16.82 -3.69 -8.03
N GLY A 95 -15.93 -4.64 -8.32
CA GLY A 95 -15.82 -5.29 -9.63
C GLY A 95 -16.63 -6.58 -9.78
N PRO A 96 -16.71 -7.14 -11.01
CA PRO A 96 -17.39 -8.41 -11.28
C PRO A 96 -16.75 -9.61 -10.56
N ALA A 97 -15.45 -9.58 -10.31
CA ALA A 97 -14.75 -10.60 -9.52
C ALA A 97 -14.83 -10.35 -8.00
N GLY A 98 -15.46 -9.26 -7.56
CA GLY A 98 -15.47 -8.80 -6.17
C GLY A 98 -14.74 -7.47 -5.99
N ASP A 99 -14.38 -7.16 -4.74
CA ASP A 99 -13.66 -5.94 -4.39
C ASP A 99 -12.22 -5.97 -4.94
N LEU A 100 -11.86 -4.94 -5.71
CA LEU A 100 -10.54 -4.76 -6.28
C LEU A 100 -9.91 -3.48 -5.75
N PHE A 101 -8.67 -3.56 -5.30
CA PHE A 101 -7.87 -2.41 -4.88
C PHE A 101 -6.46 -2.52 -5.44
N LEU A 102 -5.81 -1.38 -5.66
CA LEU A 102 -4.42 -1.34 -6.09
C LEU A 102 -3.51 -1.19 -4.88
N ARG A 103 -2.51 -2.07 -4.79
CA ARG A 103 -1.37 -1.82 -3.92
C ARG A 103 -0.43 -0.88 -4.66
N LEU A 104 -0.41 0.38 -4.23
CA LEU A 104 0.58 1.34 -4.67
C LEU A 104 1.94 1.05 -4.01
N HIS A 105 3.01 1.64 -4.52
CA HIS A 105 4.40 1.40 -4.11
C HIS A 105 4.93 0.01 -4.49
N VAL A 106 4.58 -0.45 -5.70
CA VAL A 106 5.19 -1.65 -6.29
C VAL A 106 6.55 -1.29 -6.90
N HIS A 107 7.60 -2.01 -6.52
CA HIS A 107 8.98 -1.74 -6.97
C HIS A 107 9.36 -2.40 -8.30
N GLY A 108 8.48 -3.20 -8.91
CA GLY A 108 8.71 -3.83 -10.21
C GLY A 108 7.46 -4.50 -10.79
N VAL A 109 7.34 -4.46 -12.12
CA VAL A 109 6.22 -5.05 -12.87
C VAL A 109 6.77 -6.01 -13.94
N LEU A 110 6.06 -7.12 -14.16
CA LEU A 110 6.37 -8.08 -15.21
C LEU A 110 5.18 -8.23 -16.17
N SER A 111 5.37 -7.80 -17.41
CA SER A 111 4.40 -8.02 -18.49
C SER A 111 4.67 -9.36 -19.18
N LYS A 112 3.61 -9.98 -19.72
CA LYS A 112 3.75 -11.16 -20.58
C LYS A 112 4.29 -10.74 -21.97
N PRO A 113 5.04 -11.61 -22.67
CA PRO A 113 5.51 -12.93 -22.25
C PRO A 113 6.67 -12.82 -21.24
N ILE A 114 6.63 -13.64 -20.20
CA ILE A 114 7.66 -13.65 -19.16
C ILE A 114 8.93 -14.25 -19.74
N ARG A 115 10.03 -13.50 -19.71
CA ARG A 115 11.36 -13.96 -20.14
C ARG A 115 12.31 -14.02 -18.96
N LEU A 116 13.23 -14.98 -18.94
CA LEU A 116 14.17 -15.20 -17.83
C LEU A 116 14.96 -13.93 -17.48
N PHE A 117 15.54 -13.26 -18.49
CA PHE A 117 16.25 -11.98 -18.30
C PHE A 117 15.34 -10.85 -17.78
N GLY A 118 14.06 -10.84 -18.18
CA GLY A 118 13.09 -9.85 -17.69
C GLY A 118 12.77 -10.04 -16.21
N VAL A 119 12.67 -11.29 -15.75
CA VAL A 119 12.49 -11.60 -14.33
C VAL A 119 13.67 -11.13 -13.50
N LEU A 120 14.90 -11.41 -13.94
CA LEU A 120 16.09 -10.97 -13.23
C LEU A 120 16.16 -9.43 -13.15
N ALA A 121 15.91 -8.73 -14.25
CA ALA A 121 15.90 -7.27 -14.26
C ALA A 121 14.85 -6.67 -13.32
N ALA A 122 13.62 -7.19 -13.35
CA ALA A 122 12.54 -6.74 -12.47
C ALA A 122 12.86 -7.03 -11.00
N LEU A 123 13.45 -8.20 -10.69
CA LEU A 123 13.81 -8.57 -9.32
C LEU A 123 14.97 -7.72 -8.78
N THR A 124 16.04 -7.54 -9.57
CA THR A 124 17.20 -6.75 -9.17
C THR A 124 16.82 -5.28 -8.93
N THR A 125 16.02 -4.70 -9.81
CA THR A 125 15.52 -3.32 -9.65
C THR A 125 14.61 -3.20 -8.42
N ALA A 126 13.66 -4.12 -8.26
CA ALA A 126 12.75 -4.14 -7.12
C ALA A 126 13.49 -4.25 -5.77
N ILE A 127 14.47 -5.16 -5.67
CA ILE A 127 15.28 -5.33 -4.45
C ILE A 127 16.12 -4.08 -4.18
N SER A 128 16.73 -3.51 -5.22
CA SER A 128 17.55 -2.29 -5.09
C SER A 128 16.71 -1.12 -4.56
N LEU A 129 15.54 -0.88 -5.15
CA LEU A 129 14.63 0.20 -4.74
C LEU A 129 14.09 -0.02 -3.32
N SER A 130 13.65 -1.24 -2.98
CA SER A 130 13.16 -1.56 -1.63
C SER A 130 14.23 -1.35 -0.55
N ARG A 131 15.48 -1.75 -0.83
CA ARG A 131 16.61 -1.51 0.08
C ARG A 131 16.93 -0.02 0.20
N HIS A 132 16.89 0.71 -0.92
CA HIS A 132 17.14 2.14 -0.94
C HIS A 132 16.10 2.90 -0.12
N GLU A 133 14.81 2.63 -0.36
CA GLU A 133 13.69 3.20 0.39
C GLU A 133 13.79 2.88 1.88
N SER A 134 14.08 1.63 2.23
CA SER A 134 14.27 1.22 3.63
C SER A 134 15.41 1.98 4.32
N ARG A 135 16.50 2.28 3.59
CA ARG A 135 17.63 3.04 4.12
C ARG A 135 17.28 4.53 4.29
N LEU A 136 16.59 5.12 3.32
CA LEU A 136 16.09 6.49 3.42
C LEU A 136 15.14 6.66 4.60
N ASN A 137 14.15 5.77 4.76
CA ASN A 137 13.20 5.81 5.87
C ASN A 137 13.89 5.68 7.24
N LYS A 138 14.91 4.81 7.36
CA LYS A 138 15.73 4.73 8.59
C LYS A 138 16.47 6.05 8.86
N ARG A 139 17.00 6.69 7.82
CA ARG A 139 17.72 7.96 7.98
C ARG A 139 16.79 9.10 8.37
N VAL A 140 15.62 9.19 7.74
CA VAL A 140 14.58 10.15 8.09
C VAL A 140 14.17 9.97 9.56
N LYS A 141 13.92 8.74 9.99
CA LYS A 141 13.56 8.45 11.39
C LYS A 141 14.66 8.88 12.37
N SER A 142 15.92 8.54 12.09
CA SER A 142 17.06 8.92 12.93
C SER A 142 17.27 10.44 13.01
N LEU A 143 17.05 11.16 11.91
CA LEU A 143 17.11 12.63 11.88
C LEU A 143 15.98 13.25 12.68
N ASP A 144 14.75 12.74 12.55
CA ASP A 144 13.60 13.20 13.31
C ASP A 144 13.79 12.99 14.82
N GLU A 145 14.32 11.83 15.24
CA GLU A 145 14.68 11.55 16.64
C GLU A 145 15.76 12.54 17.15
N THR A 146 16.76 12.85 16.32
CA THR A 146 17.81 13.82 16.68
C THR A 146 17.25 15.22 16.85
N LEU A 147 16.34 15.66 15.97
CA LEU A 147 15.69 16.96 16.06
C LEU A 147 14.79 17.06 17.29
N LYS A 148 14.00 16.02 17.58
CA LYS A 148 13.16 15.95 18.79
C LYS A 148 14.01 16.00 20.06
N ALA A 149 15.12 15.28 20.11
CA ALA A 149 16.03 15.31 21.25
C ALA A 149 16.64 16.71 21.47
N ARG A 150 17.09 17.39 20.41
CA ARG A 150 17.63 18.77 20.52
C ARG A 150 16.60 19.75 21.06
N ARG A 151 15.37 19.73 20.54
CA ARG A 151 14.28 20.59 21.02
C ARG A 151 13.97 20.40 22.50
N LYS A 152 13.96 19.14 22.97
CA LYS A 152 13.78 18.81 24.39
C LYS A 152 14.90 19.37 25.26
N ILE A 153 16.14 19.23 24.81
CA ILE A 153 17.32 19.75 25.52
C ILE A 153 17.25 21.28 25.61
N GLU A 154 16.99 21.97 24.50
CA GLU A 154 16.84 23.44 24.46
C GLU A 154 15.73 23.90 25.40
N ARG A 155 14.58 23.21 25.41
CA ARG A 155 13.46 23.54 26.31
C ARG A 155 13.82 23.35 27.78
N ALA A 156 14.49 22.25 28.13
CA ALA A 156 14.94 22.00 29.50
C ALA A 156 16.01 23.02 29.95
N VAL A 157 16.92 23.40 29.05
CA VAL A 157 17.91 24.46 29.30
C VAL A 157 17.21 25.78 29.60
N GLN A 158 16.22 26.16 28.79
CA GLN A 158 15.46 27.39 28.99
C GLN A 158 14.75 27.42 30.35
N ILE A 159 14.02 26.35 30.71
CA ILE A 159 13.33 26.24 32.00
C ILE A 159 14.31 26.35 33.17
N LEU A 160 15.47 25.68 33.06
CA LEU A 160 16.49 25.72 34.11
C LEU A 160 17.19 27.07 34.22
N ALA A 161 17.41 27.75 33.09
CA ALA A 161 17.96 29.10 33.03
C ALA A 161 17.02 30.12 33.66
N GLU A 162 15.72 30.09 33.33
CA GLU A 162 14.70 30.99 33.87
C GLU A 162 14.49 30.77 35.38
N SER A 163 14.27 29.51 35.81
CA SER A 163 13.98 29.18 37.21
C SER A 163 15.13 29.46 38.19
N ARG A 164 16.38 29.46 37.71
CA ARG A 164 17.57 29.65 38.55
C ARG A 164 18.41 30.87 38.17
N SER A 165 17.93 31.71 37.26
CA SER A 165 18.64 32.90 36.74
C SER A 165 20.07 32.57 36.30
N LEU A 166 20.24 31.48 35.58
CA LEU A 166 21.54 31.02 35.04
C LEU A 166 21.65 31.41 33.56
N SER A 167 22.88 31.52 33.05
CA SER A 167 23.09 31.56 31.60
C SER A 167 22.75 30.19 30.98
N GLU A 168 22.29 30.18 29.73
CA GLU A 168 21.96 28.95 29.01
C GLU A 168 23.15 27.97 28.95
N THR A 169 24.36 28.49 28.82
CA THR A 169 25.59 27.68 28.81
C THR A 169 25.82 26.97 30.15
N GLU A 170 25.58 27.65 31.27
CA GLU A 170 25.74 27.07 32.60
C GLU A 170 24.61 26.08 32.93
N ALA A 171 23.39 26.38 32.49
CA ALA A 171 22.25 25.46 32.59
C ALA A 171 22.51 24.16 31.83
N TYR A 172 22.98 24.23 30.57
CA TYR A 172 23.34 23.04 29.80
C TYR A 172 24.48 22.25 30.45
N LYS A 173 25.51 22.92 30.97
CA LYS A 173 26.62 22.28 31.68
C LYS A 173 26.13 21.46 32.87
N ARG A 174 25.20 22.01 33.67
CA ARG A 174 24.61 21.28 34.81
C ARG A 174 23.76 20.09 34.39
N ILE A 175 22.96 20.21 33.33
CA ILE A 175 22.19 19.07 32.78
C ILE A 175 23.16 17.96 32.34
N ARG A 176 24.25 18.33 31.66
CA ARG A 176 25.28 17.38 31.23
C ARG A 176 25.98 16.70 32.40
N GLU A 177 26.38 17.46 33.43
CA GLU A 177 26.98 16.91 34.65
C GLU A 177 26.03 15.96 35.36
N ARG A 178 24.74 16.31 35.45
CA ARG A 178 23.71 15.46 36.03
C ARG A 178 23.53 14.16 35.26
N SER A 179 23.49 14.22 33.92
CA SER A 179 23.44 13.05 33.03
C SER A 179 24.64 12.11 33.23
N MET A 180 25.85 12.67 33.39
CA MET A 180 27.05 11.87 33.65
C MET A 180 27.01 11.16 35.01
N GLN A 181 26.50 11.81 36.05
CA GLN A 181 26.36 11.24 37.39
C GLN A 181 25.26 10.16 37.45
N SER A 182 24.13 10.36 36.77
CA SER A 182 23.01 9.42 36.75
C SER A 182 23.16 8.29 35.73
N LYS A 183 24.15 8.36 34.83
CA LYS A 183 24.34 7.45 33.68
C LYS A 183 23.11 7.35 32.76
N GLU A 184 22.33 8.42 32.70
CA GLU A 184 21.20 8.55 31.79
C GLU A 184 21.54 9.49 30.64
N SER A 185 20.82 9.38 29.52
CA SER A 185 21.01 10.31 28.41
C SER A 185 20.60 11.74 28.80
N ILE A 186 21.25 12.74 28.20
CA ILE A 186 20.89 14.16 28.37
C ILE A 186 19.41 14.40 28.02
N ALA A 187 18.88 13.68 27.02
CA ALA A 187 17.47 13.73 26.63
C ALA A 187 16.54 13.23 27.74
N SER A 188 16.88 12.13 28.45
CA SER A 188 16.12 11.59 29.58
C SER A 188 16.02 12.60 30.73
N ILE A 189 17.16 13.19 31.09
CA ILE A 189 17.20 14.23 32.14
C ILE A 189 16.41 15.47 31.71
N SER A 190 16.48 15.85 30.44
CA SER A 190 15.71 16.97 29.90
C SER A 190 14.20 16.72 30.00
N ASP A 191 13.74 15.51 29.68
CA ASP A 191 12.34 15.11 29.84
C ASP A 191 11.89 15.16 31.31
N ALA A 192 12.73 14.74 32.25
CA ALA A 192 12.44 14.80 33.67
C ALA A 192 12.32 16.25 34.19
N ILE A 193 13.17 17.16 33.70
CA ILE A 193 13.11 18.60 34.06
C ILE A 193 11.82 19.24 33.52
N ILE A 194 11.45 18.92 32.27
CA ILE A 194 10.21 19.41 31.66
C ILE A 194 9.01 18.92 32.47
N ALA A 195 8.93 17.62 32.76
CA ALA A 195 7.84 17.02 33.53
C ALA A 195 7.72 17.60 34.94
N ALA A 196 8.85 17.91 35.60
CA ALA A 196 8.85 18.50 36.94
C ALA A 196 8.43 19.98 36.98
N HIS A 197 8.45 20.68 35.84
CA HIS A 197 8.00 22.08 35.74
C HIS A 197 6.53 22.19 35.33
N GLU A 198 5.96 21.17 34.71
CA GLU A 198 4.55 21.09 34.34
C GLU A 198 3.62 20.73 35.52
N ILE A 199 4.19 20.29 36.65
CA ILE A 199 3.50 20.00 37.93
C ILE A 199 3.67 21.19 38.87
#